data_AF-A0A3M2FGW8-F1
#
_entry.id   AF-A0A3M2FGW8-F1
#
_cell.length_a   1.000
_cell.length_b   1.000
_cell.length_c   1.000
_cell.angle_alpha   90.00
_cell.angle_beta   90.00
_cell.angle_gamma   90.00
#
_symmetry.space_group_name_H-M   'P 1'
#
loop_
_entity.id
_entity.type
_entity.pdbx_description
1 polymer ?
#
loop_
_entity_poly.entity_id
_entity_poly.type
_entity_poly.pdbx_seq_one_letter_code
_entity_poly.pdbx_strand_id
1 'polypeptide(L)'
;MTKLTARRINQNYREALALSSELAAVHLSGRGYDPEQQHEWVDNLAQSALADERVVMLLRNTPYDRARYLPILKEALDDVRKVLFPDVKKRRFVSIDGKYEIPTEMPDTSVYNEEPAAITQTDDTLNDKLRAVLSPEAFAYWQRYLAPLARNRHLPDALCHWAQNGPPASIDGPDIEKRLQRFMKIFPDGRIPLHTKDAACDVSEEPEALTVYKKILCGLERFYPKCFLDYNGKERAALIIRFLLEEYLKTDPYTVLQQKDSTFFIQYKIQNIYRLFNYSMNRVLYNAYPCTVKLWMSSRIPENYWEEKANRVEAIRWLVEDRLGLDPQHFKKPVFHKKAFAENGLSYMFVQYYNSVSRALQEAYPQLEPWETGNVPKSYWTEEHSARAVRRMCQKNNWKAAQLPALYKSGVLNRKTFSRAGLATLFELRFGKNIYRAVNAAFPGQFEPWQFGKVPSVYWQQRQHVFHASCWIARQEGLEPCDITGAIRQKQLTMGTLKKYSIGTALKKYARNSLVTLYLPFFQKEFMSNAEERRIHKKINRIIRGETGHPLVTFLFYGIFTPLVRQQTRNYIFRLERMQKRRDRYRSI
;
A
#
# COMPACT_ATOMS: atom_id res chain seq x y z
N MET A 1 -47.51 8.66 -12.14
CA MET A 1 -47.23 8.90 -10.71
C MET A 1 -45.81 9.43 -10.57
N THR A 2 -45.64 10.63 -10.04
CA THR A 2 -44.33 11.28 -9.85
C THR A 2 -43.54 10.56 -8.75
N LYS A 3 -42.39 9.98 -9.10
CA LYS A 3 -41.49 9.33 -8.13
C LYS A 3 -40.93 10.37 -7.16
N LEU A 4 -40.95 10.07 -5.86
CA LEU A 4 -40.36 10.93 -4.84
C LEU A 4 -38.84 11.04 -5.03
N THR A 5 -38.27 12.20 -4.69
CA THR A 5 -36.83 12.40 -4.70
C THR A 5 -36.14 11.56 -3.61
N ALA A 6 -34.88 11.17 -3.82
CA ALA A 6 -34.13 10.35 -2.88
C ALA A 6 -34.07 10.96 -1.45
N ARG A 7 -33.97 12.29 -1.36
CA ARG A 7 -34.02 13.01 -0.08
C ARG A 7 -35.35 12.82 0.64
N ARG A 8 -36.46 12.82 -0.09
CA ARG A 8 -37.81 12.65 0.48
C ARG A 8 -38.09 11.20 0.88
N ILE A 9 -37.57 10.23 0.12
CA ILE A 9 -37.64 8.80 0.47
C ILE A 9 -36.86 8.52 1.76
N ASN A 10 -35.67 9.10 1.93
CA ASN A 10 -34.87 8.95 3.15
C ASN A 10 -35.58 9.58 4.37
N GLN A 11 -36.23 10.73 4.16
CA GLN A 11 -37.07 11.34 5.20
C GLN A 11 -38.26 10.44 5.58
N ASN A 12 -39.00 9.93 4.59
CA ASN A 12 -40.11 9.00 4.82
C ASN A 12 -39.66 7.75 5.59
N TYR A 13 -38.48 7.21 5.25
CA TYR A 13 -37.91 6.04 5.91
C TYR A 13 -37.62 6.30 7.40
N ARG A 14 -37.01 7.44 7.74
CA ARG A 14 -36.73 7.81 9.13
C ARG A 14 -38.00 7.96 9.97
N GLU A 15 -39.01 8.61 9.40
CA GLU A 15 -40.29 8.84 10.07
C GLU A 15 -41.07 7.52 10.24
N ALA A 16 -41.09 6.66 9.22
CA ALA A 16 -41.69 5.33 9.30
C ALA A 16 -40.95 4.37 10.26
N LEU A 17 -39.62 4.48 10.34
CA LEU A 17 -38.81 3.71 11.30
C LEU A 17 -39.13 4.10 12.74
N ALA A 18 -39.22 5.39 13.04
CA ALA A 18 -39.59 5.85 14.37
C ALA A 18 -40.98 5.32 14.79
N LEU A 19 -41.97 5.38 13.88
CA LEU A 19 -43.31 4.83 14.12
C LEU A 19 -43.30 3.31 14.29
N SER A 20 -42.50 2.60 13.49
CA SER A 20 -42.41 1.14 13.57
C SER A 20 -41.72 0.68 14.85
N SER A 21 -40.67 1.39 15.32
CA SER A 21 -40.01 1.14 16.61
C SER A 21 -40.94 1.44 17.79
N GLU A 22 -41.75 2.52 17.73
CA GLU A 22 -42.79 2.81 18.73
C GLU A 22 -43.79 1.66 18.84
N LEU A 23 -44.29 1.16 17.69
CA LEU A 23 -45.23 0.04 17.65
C LEU A 23 -44.61 -1.28 18.15
N ALA A 24 -43.35 -1.55 17.79
CA ALA A 24 -42.62 -2.73 18.24
C ALA A 24 -42.39 -2.70 19.77
N ALA A 25 -42.02 -1.55 20.33
CA ALA A 25 -41.80 -1.37 21.76
C ALA A 25 -43.09 -1.54 22.58
N VAL A 26 -44.20 -0.94 22.14
CA VAL A 26 -45.53 -1.11 22.78
C VAL A 26 -45.98 -2.57 22.76
N HIS A 27 -45.64 -3.30 21.69
CA HIS A 27 -46.00 -4.71 21.57
C HIS A 27 -45.18 -5.61 22.52
N LEU A 28 -43.89 -5.31 22.68
CA LEU A 28 -42.99 -6.04 23.58
C LEU A 28 -43.33 -5.78 25.06
N SER A 29 -43.64 -4.53 25.42
CA SER A 29 -44.06 -4.18 26.79
C SER A 29 -45.38 -4.85 27.18
N GLY A 30 -46.33 -4.97 26.26
CA GLY A 30 -47.58 -5.73 26.45
C GLY A 30 -47.40 -7.24 26.71
N ARG A 31 -46.17 -7.77 26.54
CA ARG A 31 -45.80 -9.16 26.84
C ARG A 31 -44.84 -9.31 28.01
N GLY A 32 -44.58 -8.24 28.76
CA GLY A 32 -43.70 -8.24 29.93
C GLY A 32 -42.22 -8.14 29.62
N TYR A 33 -41.84 -7.79 28.38
CA TYR A 33 -40.45 -7.46 28.05
C TYR A 33 -40.19 -5.96 28.27
N ASP A 34 -39.06 -5.64 28.88
CA ASP A 34 -38.61 -4.26 29.06
C ASP A 34 -37.97 -3.75 27.75
N PRO A 35 -38.60 -2.80 27.04
CA PRO A 35 -38.08 -2.29 25.76
C PRO A 35 -36.71 -1.60 25.91
N GLU A 36 -36.40 -1.03 27.08
CA GLU A 36 -35.12 -0.33 27.31
C GLU A 36 -33.93 -1.29 27.35
N GLN A 37 -34.15 -2.54 27.77
CA GLN A 37 -33.12 -3.59 27.78
C GLN A 37 -33.02 -4.34 26.44
N GLN A 38 -34.06 -4.28 25.59
CA GLN A 38 -34.16 -5.02 24.33
C GLN A 38 -34.17 -4.11 23.08
N HIS A 39 -33.43 -2.99 23.12
CA HIS A 39 -33.34 -2.03 22.03
C HIS A 39 -33.00 -2.67 20.67
N GLU A 40 -32.07 -3.63 20.65
CA GLU A 40 -31.66 -4.31 19.42
C GLU A 40 -32.79 -5.14 18.79
N TRP A 41 -33.69 -5.71 19.61
CA TRP A 41 -34.84 -6.49 19.13
C TRP A 41 -35.94 -5.60 18.59
N VAL A 42 -36.24 -4.50 19.28
CA VAL A 42 -37.19 -3.47 18.83
C VAL A 42 -36.76 -2.94 17.47
N ASP A 43 -35.47 -2.60 17.32
CA ASP A 43 -34.92 -2.04 16.09
C ASP A 43 -34.92 -3.06 14.95
N ASN A 44 -34.56 -4.31 15.21
CA ASN A 44 -34.59 -5.36 14.19
C ASN A 44 -36.01 -5.68 13.72
N LEU A 45 -36.99 -5.73 14.62
CA LEU A 45 -38.39 -5.97 14.28
C LEU A 45 -38.96 -4.81 13.45
N ALA A 46 -38.69 -3.58 13.86
CA ALA A 46 -39.12 -2.36 13.18
C ALA A 46 -38.52 -2.24 11.77
N GLN A 47 -37.21 -2.49 11.64
CA GLN A 47 -36.54 -2.46 10.34
C GLN A 47 -37.02 -3.57 9.41
N SER A 48 -37.33 -4.75 9.96
CA SER A 48 -37.86 -5.88 9.18
C SER A 48 -39.27 -5.58 8.64
N ALA A 49 -40.12 -4.93 9.43
CA ALA A 49 -41.44 -4.49 8.98
C ALA A 49 -41.36 -3.46 7.84
N LEU A 50 -40.36 -2.57 7.86
CA LEU A 50 -40.13 -1.62 6.76
C LEU A 50 -39.67 -2.28 5.45
N ALA A 51 -39.16 -3.51 5.51
CA ALA A 51 -38.76 -4.28 4.33
C ALA A 51 -39.93 -5.02 3.66
N ASP A 52 -41.12 -5.01 4.27
CA ASP A 52 -42.35 -5.51 3.66
C ASP A 52 -42.65 -4.74 2.36
N GLU A 53 -42.99 -5.48 1.30
CA GLU A 53 -43.20 -4.94 -0.03
C GLU A 53 -44.26 -3.84 -0.06
N ARG A 54 -45.32 -3.97 0.77
CA ARG A 54 -46.39 -2.98 0.90
C ARG A 54 -45.83 -1.67 1.45
N VAL A 55 -44.99 -1.75 2.48
CA VAL A 55 -44.37 -0.60 3.13
C VAL A 55 -43.34 0.06 2.21
N VAL A 56 -42.54 -0.72 1.49
CA VAL A 56 -41.55 -0.22 0.52
C VAL A 56 -42.23 0.54 -0.63
N MET A 57 -43.35 0.03 -1.13
CA MET A 57 -44.13 0.73 -2.16
C MET A 57 -44.69 2.05 -1.64
N LEU A 58 -45.09 2.09 -0.37
CA LEU A 58 -45.62 3.27 0.28
C LEU A 58 -44.52 4.34 0.49
N LEU A 59 -43.34 3.93 0.95
CA LEU A 59 -42.14 4.77 1.13
C LEU A 59 -41.70 5.47 -0.17
N ARG A 60 -41.84 4.80 -1.32
CA ARG A 60 -41.36 5.29 -2.63
C ARG A 60 -42.34 6.24 -3.32
N ASN A 61 -43.63 6.01 -3.12
CA ASN A 61 -44.68 6.64 -3.93
C ASN A 61 -45.49 7.68 -3.17
N THR A 62 -45.50 7.64 -1.83
CA THR A 62 -46.34 8.54 -1.01
C THR A 62 -45.51 9.25 0.07
N PRO A 63 -45.65 10.58 0.23
CA PRO A 63 -45.01 11.28 1.34
C PRO A 63 -45.54 10.74 2.68
N TYR A 64 -44.70 10.80 3.72
CA TYR A 64 -45.06 10.26 5.02
C TYR A 64 -46.32 10.92 5.60
N ASP A 65 -47.23 10.08 6.07
CA ASP A 65 -48.44 10.44 6.81
C ASP A 65 -48.76 9.32 7.80
N ARG A 66 -48.75 9.64 9.10
CA ARG A 66 -48.91 8.65 10.18
C ARG A 66 -50.20 7.85 10.02
N ALA A 67 -51.30 8.46 9.58
CA ALA A 67 -52.60 7.78 9.44
C ALA A 67 -52.59 6.69 8.36
N ARG A 68 -51.84 6.91 7.27
CA ARG A 68 -51.72 5.96 6.14
C ARG A 68 -50.69 4.86 6.38
N TYR A 69 -49.59 5.19 7.04
CA TYR A 69 -48.51 4.24 7.32
C TYR A 69 -48.86 3.28 8.47
N LEU A 70 -49.61 3.74 9.48
CA LEU A 70 -49.94 2.96 10.68
C LEU A 70 -50.58 1.58 10.43
N PRO A 71 -51.67 1.43 9.65
CA PRO A 71 -52.32 0.12 9.47
C PRO A 71 -51.42 -0.88 8.75
N ILE A 72 -50.69 -0.41 7.72
CA ILE A 72 -49.81 -1.26 6.91
C ILE A 72 -48.55 -1.66 7.68
N LEU A 73 -48.01 -0.76 8.51
CA LEU A 73 -46.89 -1.09 9.41
C LEU A 73 -47.29 -2.07 10.50
N LYS A 74 -48.52 -1.99 11.05
CA LYS A 74 -49.02 -2.97 12.00
C LYS A 74 -49.15 -4.35 11.37
N GLU A 75 -49.72 -4.43 10.18
CA GLU A 75 -49.88 -5.69 9.45
C GLU A 75 -48.51 -6.30 9.07
N ALA A 76 -47.58 -5.47 8.58
CA ALA A 76 -46.21 -5.88 8.30
C ALA A 76 -45.47 -6.37 9.55
N LEU A 77 -45.62 -5.69 10.70
CA LEU A 77 -45.06 -6.12 11.98
C LEU A 77 -45.64 -7.47 12.43
N ASP A 78 -46.95 -7.67 12.26
CA ASP A 78 -47.62 -8.93 12.59
C ASP A 78 -47.16 -10.09 11.70
N ASP A 79 -46.96 -9.83 10.41
CA ASP A 79 -46.49 -10.84 9.45
C ASP A 79 -45.02 -11.19 9.68
N VAL A 80 -44.15 -10.19 9.88
CA VAL A 80 -42.76 -10.40 10.28
C VAL A 80 -42.68 -11.20 11.58
N ARG A 81 -43.56 -10.92 12.54
CA ARG A 81 -43.63 -11.65 13.81
C ARG A 81 -44.06 -13.11 13.62
N LYS A 82 -45.10 -13.40 12.83
CA LYS A 82 -45.53 -14.79 12.56
C LYS A 82 -44.41 -15.62 11.95
N VAL A 83 -43.58 -15.00 11.12
CA VAL A 83 -42.43 -15.63 10.47
C VAL A 83 -41.26 -15.81 11.45
N LEU A 84 -40.97 -14.82 12.30
CA LEU A 84 -39.84 -14.86 13.23
C LEU A 84 -40.12 -15.70 14.50
N PHE A 85 -41.38 -15.91 14.88
CA PHE A 85 -41.77 -16.66 16.08
C PHE A 85 -42.82 -17.75 15.77
N PRO A 86 -42.43 -18.87 15.11
CA PRO A 86 -43.39 -19.86 14.64
C PRO A 86 -44.07 -20.71 15.73
N ASP A 87 -43.59 -20.77 16.99
CA ASP A 87 -44.30 -21.48 18.06
C ASP A 87 -43.83 -21.16 19.50
N VAL A 88 -44.67 -20.50 20.31
CA VAL A 88 -44.73 -20.68 21.78
C VAL A 88 -46.19 -20.52 22.25
N LYS A 89 -47.02 -21.54 22.03
CA LYS A 89 -48.11 -21.87 22.97
C LYS A 89 -47.71 -23.10 23.77
N LYS A 90 -46.95 -22.90 24.85
CA LYS A 90 -47.09 -23.76 26.03
C LYS A 90 -47.84 -22.96 27.09
N ARG A 91 -49.16 -23.18 27.12
CA ARG A 91 -49.97 -23.00 28.33
C ARG A 91 -49.21 -23.71 29.47
N ARG A 92 -48.82 -22.99 30.53
CA ARG A 92 -48.58 -23.61 31.83
C ARG A 92 -49.85 -23.41 32.66
N PHE A 93 -50.31 -24.53 33.21
CA PHE A 93 -51.55 -24.83 33.91
C PHE A 93 -52.00 -23.82 34.98
N VAL A 94 -53.34 -23.59 35.07
CA VAL A 94 -54.31 -23.74 36.19
C VAL A 94 -55.69 -23.25 35.64
N SER A 95 -56.90 -23.81 35.83
CA SER A 95 -57.46 -24.93 36.60
C SER A 95 -58.37 -25.79 35.70
N ILE A 96 -58.48 -27.08 36.01
CA ILE A 96 -59.54 -27.98 35.53
C ILE A 96 -60.76 -27.74 36.43
N ASP A 97 -61.62 -26.78 36.10
CA ASP A 97 -62.92 -26.59 36.79
C ASP A 97 -64.05 -26.02 35.92
N GLY A 98 -63.84 -25.84 34.60
CA GLY A 98 -64.88 -25.37 33.69
C GLY A 98 -65.42 -26.48 32.82
N LYS A 99 -66.54 -27.10 33.20
CA LYS A 99 -67.28 -28.04 32.35
C LYS A 99 -67.58 -27.41 30.98
N TYR A 100 -67.19 -28.08 29.90
CA TYR A 100 -67.71 -27.79 28.57
C TYR A 100 -68.10 -29.11 27.91
N GLU A 101 -69.39 -29.25 27.62
CA GLU A 101 -69.99 -30.40 26.94
C GLU A 101 -69.64 -30.37 25.44
N ILE A 102 -69.32 -31.54 24.89
CA ILE A 102 -68.99 -31.74 23.48
C ILE A 102 -70.30 -32.07 22.74
N PRO A 103 -70.67 -31.36 21.66
CA PRO A 103 -71.82 -31.71 20.84
C PRO A 103 -71.62 -33.04 20.08
N THR A 104 -72.61 -33.92 20.14
CA THR A 104 -72.55 -35.35 19.78
C THR A 104 -73.04 -35.67 18.36
N GLU A 105 -72.85 -34.80 17.36
CA GLU A 105 -73.27 -35.13 15.98
C GLU A 105 -72.16 -34.82 14.96
N MET A 106 -71.65 -35.90 14.36
CA MET A 106 -70.74 -35.89 13.22
C MET A 106 -71.56 -35.87 11.92
N PRO A 107 -71.27 -35.00 10.93
CA PRO A 107 -71.91 -35.09 9.62
C PRO A 107 -71.33 -36.25 8.80
N ASP A 108 -72.24 -36.87 8.03
CA ASP A 108 -72.11 -38.10 7.26
C ASP A 108 -71.02 -38.06 6.15
N THR A 109 -70.22 -39.13 6.06
CA THR A 109 -69.01 -39.25 5.22
C THR A 109 -69.28 -39.77 3.80
N SER A 110 -70.52 -39.69 3.31
CA SER A 110 -70.93 -40.29 2.03
C SER A 110 -70.68 -39.43 0.77
N VAL A 111 -70.03 -38.26 0.87
CA VAL A 111 -69.85 -37.32 -0.28
C VAL A 111 -68.51 -37.48 -1.03
N TYR A 112 -67.60 -38.36 -0.60
CA TYR A 112 -66.23 -38.41 -1.14
C TYR A 112 -65.94 -39.53 -2.16
N ASN A 113 -66.93 -40.28 -2.64
CA ASN A 113 -66.71 -41.41 -3.55
C ASN A 113 -67.36 -41.20 -4.93
N GLU A 114 -66.97 -40.15 -5.65
CA GLU A 114 -67.06 -40.15 -7.12
C GLU A 114 -65.67 -39.90 -7.71
N GLU A 115 -65.11 -40.90 -8.41
CA GLU A 115 -63.89 -40.74 -9.20
C GLU A 115 -64.18 -39.86 -10.43
N PRO A 116 -63.51 -38.71 -10.63
CA PRO A 116 -63.67 -37.96 -11.86
C PRO A 116 -62.86 -38.59 -13.00
N ALA A 117 -63.50 -38.66 -14.16
CA ALA A 117 -63.02 -39.24 -15.40
C ALA A 117 -61.69 -38.65 -15.91
N ALA A 118 -60.92 -39.49 -16.61
CA ALA A 118 -59.62 -39.18 -17.18
C ALA A 118 -59.59 -37.87 -18.00
N ILE A 119 -58.82 -36.90 -17.54
CA ILE A 119 -58.55 -35.63 -18.24
C ILE A 119 -57.31 -35.82 -19.12
N THR A 120 -57.51 -36.06 -20.42
CA THR A 120 -56.44 -36.14 -21.43
C THR A 120 -56.38 -34.91 -22.35
N GLN A 121 -57.29 -33.94 -22.23
CA GLN A 121 -57.38 -32.78 -23.15
C GLN A 121 -56.71 -31.50 -22.65
N THR A 122 -56.24 -31.41 -21.41
CA THR A 122 -55.70 -30.15 -20.83
C THR A 122 -54.22 -29.89 -21.14
N ASP A 123 -53.44 -30.92 -21.47
CA ASP A 123 -51.96 -30.82 -21.63
C ASP A 123 -51.52 -30.08 -22.91
N ASP A 124 -52.31 -30.11 -23.98
CA ASP A 124 -51.93 -29.47 -25.25
C ASP A 124 -52.07 -27.93 -25.20
N THR A 125 -53.10 -27.43 -24.50
CA THR A 125 -53.40 -26.00 -24.44
C THR A 125 -52.37 -25.16 -23.66
N LEU A 126 -51.69 -25.74 -22.67
CA LEU A 126 -50.66 -25.07 -21.88
C LEU A 126 -49.33 -24.99 -22.64
N ASN A 127 -48.95 -26.07 -23.33
CA ASN A 127 -47.74 -26.11 -24.15
C ASN A 127 -47.83 -25.11 -25.31
N ASP A 128 -48.99 -24.96 -25.95
CA ASP A 128 -49.19 -24.00 -27.03
C ASP A 128 -49.10 -22.53 -26.56
N LYS A 129 -49.65 -22.22 -25.38
CA LYS A 129 -49.54 -20.88 -24.77
C LYS A 129 -48.11 -20.56 -24.34
N LEU A 130 -47.36 -21.52 -23.79
CA LEU A 130 -45.96 -21.33 -23.40
C LEU A 130 -45.03 -21.21 -24.60
N ARG A 131 -45.32 -21.93 -25.70
CA ARG A 131 -44.59 -21.82 -26.97
C ARG A 131 -44.71 -20.44 -27.61
N ALA A 132 -45.82 -19.73 -27.36
CA ALA A 132 -46.04 -18.37 -27.84
C ALA A 132 -45.28 -17.30 -27.03
N VAL A 133 -44.84 -17.60 -25.81
CA VAL A 133 -44.22 -16.63 -24.88
C VAL A 133 -42.71 -16.85 -24.70
N LEU A 134 -42.23 -18.09 -24.81
CA LEU A 134 -40.84 -18.47 -24.54
C LEU A 134 -40.00 -18.60 -25.82
N SER A 135 -38.70 -18.28 -25.75
CA SER A 135 -37.76 -18.59 -26.83
C SER A 135 -37.69 -20.10 -27.14
N PRO A 136 -37.33 -20.50 -28.38
CA PRO A 136 -37.25 -21.91 -28.77
C PRO A 136 -36.33 -22.76 -27.89
N GLU A 137 -35.22 -22.16 -27.42
CA GLU A 137 -34.25 -22.82 -26.53
C GLU A 137 -34.81 -23.05 -25.12
N ALA A 138 -35.51 -22.04 -24.55
CA ALA A 138 -36.14 -22.14 -23.24
C ALA A 138 -37.31 -23.13 -23.25
N PHE A 139 -38.08 -23.17 -24.34
CA PHE A 139 -39.18 -24.12 -24.52
C PHE A 139 -38.69 -25.56 -24.68
N ALA A 140 -37.61 -25.79 -25.43
CA ALA A 140 -37.00 -27.12 -25.58
C ALA A 140 -36.46 -27.66 -24.24
N TYR A 141 -35.86 -26.79 -23.43
CA TYR A 141 -35.39 -27.13 -22.09
C TYR A 141 -36.55 -27.48 -21.14
N TRP A 142 -37.64 -26.70 -21.17
CA TRP A 142 -38.87 -26.96 -20.42
C TRP A 142 -39.49 -28.33 -20.75
N GLN A 143 -39.66 -28.63 -22.05
CA GLN A 143 -40.21 -29.92 -22.50
C GLN A 143 -39.33 -31.10 -22.09
N ARG A 144 -38.00 -30.96 -22.13
CA ARG A 144 -37.07 -32.07 -21.89
C ARG A 144 -36.95 -32.46 -20.42
N TYR A 145 -37.02 -31.50 -19.50
CA TYR A 145 -36.67 -31.76 -18.09
C TYR A 145 -37.76 -31.40 -17.06
N LEU A 146 -38.67 -30.45 -17.36
CA LEU A 146 -39.68 -29.98 -16.41
C LEU A 146 -41.08 -30.55 -16.69
N ALA A 147 -41.45 -30.73 -17.96
CA ALA A 147 -42.73 -31.33 -18.34
C ALA A 147 -42.97 -32.77 -17.79
N PRO A 148 -41.97 -33.67 -17.69
CA PRO A 148 -42.16 -34.99 -17.08
C PRO A 148 -42.47 -34.93 -15.57
N LEU A 149 -41.98 -33.91 -14.85
CA LEU A 149 -42.23 -33.73 -13.41
C LEU A 149 -43.63 -33.17 -13.12
N ALA A 150 -44.23 -32.46 -14.08
CA ALA A 150 -45.59 -31.92 -13.98
C ALA A 150 -46.69 -33.00 -14.05
N ARG A 151 -46.35 -34.23 -14.48
CA ARG A 151 -47.27 -35.39 -14.53
C ARG A 151 -47.51 -36.06 -13.16
N ASN A 152 -46.95 -35.52 -12.07
CA ASN A 152 -47.21 -36.00 -10.71
C ASN A 152 -48.60 -35.53 -10.22
N ARG A 153 -49.39 -36.45 -9.66
CA ARG A 153 -50.83 -36.32 -9.31
C ARG A 153 -51.25 -35.12 -8.43
N HIS A 154 -50.32 -34.36 -7.87
CA HIS A 154 -50.60 -33.24 -6.94
C HIS A 154 -50.33 -31.84 -7.50
N LEU A 155 -49.78 -31.72 -8.72
CA LEU A 155 -49.66 -30.45 -9.45
C LEU A 155 -50.91 -29.96 -10.25
N PRO A 156 -51.93 -30.79 -10.59
CA PRO A 156 -53.01 -30.38 -11.48
C PRO A 156 -53.83 -29.19 -11.00
N ASP A 157 -54.14 -29.05 -9.70
CA ASP A 157 -55.12 -28.04 -9.25
C ASP A 157 -54.64 -26.59 -9.42
N ALA A 158 -53.35 -26.34 -9.18
CA ALA A 158 -52.75 -25.01 -9.34
C ALA A 158 -52.52 -24.64 -10.82
N LEU A 159 -52.23 -25.64 -11.68
CA LEU A 159 -51.99 -25.45 -13.11
C LEU A 159 -53.30 -25.43 -13.92
N CYS A 160 -54.32 -26.19 -13.55
CA CYS A 160 -55.66 -26.14 -14.12
C CYS A 160 -56.33 -24.79 -13.84
N HIS A 161 -56.17 -24.25 -12.63
CA HIS A 161 -56.61 -22.89 -12.31
C HIS A 161 -55.89 -21.82 -13.17
N TRP A 162 -54.61 -22.05 -13.51
CA TRP A 162 -53.82 -21.17 -14.38
C TRP A 162 -54.24 -21.27 -15.86
N ALA A 163 -54.56 -22.47 -16.33
CA ALA A 163 -55.00 -22.74 -17.71
C ALA A 163 -56.39 -22.14 -18.00
N GLN A 164 -57.29 -22.16 -17.01
CA GLN A 164 -58.66 -21.66 -17.11
C GLN A 164 -58.79 -20.15 -16.88
N ASN A 165 -58.01 -19.56 -15.97
CA ASN A 165 -58.14 -18.15 -15.58
C ASN A 165 -57.04 -17.22 -16.13
N GLY A 166 -56.06 -17.78 -16.86
CA GLY A 166 -54.87 -17.06 -17.31
C GLY A 166 -53.87 -16.78 -16.18
N PRO A 167 -52.66 -16.30 -16.51
CA PRO A 167 -51.67 -15.98 -15.49
C PRO A 167 -52.16 -14.83 -14.59
N PRO A 168 -51.90 -14.88 -13.26
CA PRO A 168 -52.23 -13.77 -12.39
C PRO A 168 -51.50 -12.52 -12.89
N ALA A 169 -52.18 -11.37 -12.87
CA ALA A 169 -51.73 -10.10 -13.43
C ALA A 169 -50.39 -9.56 -12.87
N SER A 170 -49.78 -10.25 -11.90
CA SER A 170 -48.48 -9.97 -11.31
C SER A 170 -47.30 -10.72 -11.95
N ILE A 171 -47.53 -11.60 -12.95
CA ILE A 171 -46.49 -12.41 -13.57
C ILE A 171 -46.36 -12.02 -15.05
N ASP A 172 -45.43 -11.10 -15.33
CA ASP A 172 -45.02 -10.74 -16.68
C ASP A 172 -44.29 -11.94 -17.33
N GLY A 173 -44.78 -12.42 -18.48
CA GLY A 173 -44.12 -13.44 -19.32
C GLY A 173 -42.60 -13.27 -19.51
N PRO A 174 -42.05 -12.04 -19.70
CA PRO A 174 -40.60 -11.83 -19.76
C PRO A 174 -39.82 -12.14 -18.47
N ASP A 175 -40.48 -12.22 -17.30
CA ASP A 175 -39.83 -12.61 -16.03
C ASP A 175 -39.65 -14.14 -15.96
N ILE A 176 -40.58 -14.91 -16.52
CA ILE A 176 -40.48 -16.38 -16.62
C ILE A 176 -39.33 -16.76 -17.57
N GLU A 177 -39.22 -16.09 -18.72
CA GLU A 177 -38.10 -16.27 -19.67
C GLU A 177 -36.75 -15.96 -18.98
N LYS A 178 -36.63 -14.83 -18.28
CA LYS A 178 -35.39 -14.48 -17.55
C LYS A 178 -35.05 -15.50 -16.45
N ARG A 179 -36.05 -16.04 -15.74
CA ARG A 179 -35.85 -17.07 -14.72
C ARG A 179 -35.42 -18.40 -15.35
N LEU A 180 -36.03 -18.81 -16.46
CA LEU A 180 -35.65 -20.00 -17.22
C LEU A 180 -34.25 -19.87 -17.81
N GLN A 181 -33.89 -18.73 -18.39
CA GLN A 181 -32.55 -18.47 -18.91
C GLN A 181 -31.48 -18.49 -17.79
N ARG A 182 -31.80 -17.97 -16.59
CA ARG A 182 -30.91 -18.10 -15.41
C ARG A 182 -30.77 -19.55 -14.97
N PHE A 183 -31.88 -20.28 -14.92
CA PHE A 183 -31.91 -21.69 -14.53
C PHE A 183 -31.11 -22.56 -15.52
N MET A 184 -31.26 -22.34 -16.83
CA MET A 184 -30.49 -23.01 -17.89
C MET A 184 -28.99 -22.76 -17.77
N LYS A 185 -28.58 -21.54 -17.40
CA LYS A 185 -27.15 -21.21 -17.17
C LYS A 185 -26.56 -21.88 -15.94
N ILE A 186 -27.37 -22.09 -14.89
CA ILE A 186 -26.89 -22.57 -13.59
C ILE A 186 -26.98 -24.11 -13.49
N PHE A 187 -27.99 -24.72 -14.13
CA PHE A 187 -28.23 -26.17 -14.13
C PHE A 187 -28.50 -26.67 -15.56
N PRO A 188 -27.47 -26.78 -16.43
CA PRO A 188 -27.68 -27.21 -17.83
C PRO A 188 -28.29 -28.62 -17.96
N ASP A 189 -28.11 -29.48 -16.96
CA ASP A 189 -28.63 -30.86 -16.93
C ASP A 189 -29.97 -31.00 -16.17
N GLY A 190 -30.56 -29.91 -15.66
CA GLY A 190 -31.85 -29.91 -14.99
C GLY A 190 -31.92 -30.58 -13.61
N ARG A 191 -30.81 -31.10 -13.08
CA ARG A 191 -30.76 -31.75 -11.75
C ARG A 191 -30.50 -30.73 -10.64
N ILE A 192 -31.46 -30.60 -9.72
CA ILE A 192 -31.32 -29.81 -8.48
C ILE A 192 -30.85 -30.74 -7.35
N PRO A 193 -29.68 -30.53 -6.72
CA PRO A 193 -29.28 -31.29 -5.55
C PRO A 193 -30.25 -31.08 -4.39
N LEU A 194 -30.83 -32.17 -3.88
CA LEU A 194 -31.67 -32.18 -2.67
C LEU A 194 -30.79 -31.79 -1.47
N HIS A 195 -31.19 -30.76 -0.74
CA HIS A 195 -30.62 -30.48 0.57
C HIS A 195 -31.64 -30.95 1.61
N THR A 196 -31.21 -31.80 2.54
CA THR A 196 -32.01 -32.19 3.69
C THR A 196 -32.30 -30.94 4.53
N LYS A 197 -33.57 -30.66 4.80
CA LYS A 197 -34.05 -29.49 5.53
C LYS A 197 -33.69 -29.50 7.03
N ASP A 198 -33.06 -30.57 7.52
CA ASP A 198 -32.87 -30.84 8.95
C ASP A 198 -31.43 -30.64 9.46
N ALA A 199 -30.49 -30.16 8.63
CA ALA A 199 -29.14 -29.88 9.12
C ALA A 199 -29.11 -28.54 9.88
N ALA A 200 -29.28 -28.63 11.20
CA ALA A 200 -28.93 -27.56 12.12
C ALA A 200 -27.48 -27.10 11.86
N CYS A 201 -27.32 -25.83 11.51
CA CYS A 201 -26.13 -24.99 11.67
C CYS A 201 -24.77 -25.40 11.07
N ASP A 202 -24.54 -26.61 10.58
CA ASP A 202 -23.24 -27.03 10.03
C ASP A 202 -23.31 -27.42 8.55
N VAL A 203 -23.39 -26.41 7.68
CA VAL A 203 -23.02 -26.57 6.26
C VAL A 203 -21.48 -26.55 6.19
N SER A 204 -20.82 -27.63 6.60
CA SER A 204 -19.36 -27.63 6.80
C SER A 204 -18.54 -27.54 5.51
N GLU A 205 -19.10 -27.86 4.34
CA GLU A 205 -18.32 -27.98 3.10
C GLU A 205 -18.50 -26.80 2.11
N GLU A 206 -17.39 -26.29 1.57
CA GLU A 206 -17.34 -25.20 0.57
C GLU A 206 -18.28 -25.37 -0.65
N PRO A 207 -18.49 -26.59 -1.22
CA PRO A 207 -19.39 -26.82 -2.35
C PRO A 207 -20.88 -26.63 -2.03
N GLU A 208 -21.26 -26.88 -0.77
CA GLU A 208 -22.66 -26.76 -0.33
C GLU A 208 -23.07 -25.29 -0.22
N ALA A 209 -22.17 -24.43 0.28
CA ALA A 209 -22.41 -22.99 0.37
C ALA A 209 -22.66 -22.35 -1.01
N LEU A 210 -21.93 -22.80 -2.03
CA LEU A 210 -22.12 -22.34 -3.40
C LEU A 210 -23.46 -22.85 -3.98
N THR A 211 -23.85 -24.08 -3.65
CA THR A 211 -25.12 -24.67 -4.08
C THR A 211 -26.31 -23.90 -3.52
N VAL A 212 -26.26 -23.54 -2.23
CA VAL A 212 -27.26 -22.67 -1.59
C VAL A 212 -27.34 -21.32 -2.29
N TYR A 213 -26.20 -20.69 -2.60
CA TYR A 213 -26.19 -19.44 -3.35
C TYR A 213 -26.82 -19.57 -4.74
N LYS A 214 -26.49 -20.62 -5.50
CA LYS A 214 -27.06 -20.92 -6.82
C LYS A 214 -28.58 -21.05 -6.76
N LYS A 215 -29.13 -21.71 -5.74
CA LYS A 215 -30.59 -21.84 -5.53
C LYS A 215 -31.26 -20.48 -5.29
N ILE A 216 -30.65 -19.62 -4.47
CA ILE A 216 -31.16 -18.28 -4.17
C ILE A 216 -31.08 -17.37 -5.40
N LEU A 217 -30.00 -17.44 -6.18
CA LEU A 217 -29.83 -16.67 -7.41
C LEU A 217 -30.87 -17.07 -8.49
N CYS A 218 -31.22 -18.35 -8.57
CA CYS A 218 -32.31 -18.87 -9.41
C CYS A 218 -33.71 -18.50 -8.90
N GLY A 219 -33.85 -18.02 -7.66
CA GLY A 219 -35.14 -17.79 -7.01
C GLY A 219 -35.87 -19.05 -6.56
N LEU A 220 -35.18 -20.19 -6.48
CA LEU A 220 -35.72 -21.43 -5.89
C LEU A 220 -35.90 -21.31 -4.38
N GLU A 221 -34.96 -20.62 -3.74
CA GLU A 221 -35.00 -20.30 -2.31
C GLU A 221 -35.07 -18.79 -2.12
N ARG A 222 -35.97 -18.33 -1.25
CA ARG A 222 -36.22 -16.89 -1.04
C ARG A 222 -35.19 -16.25 -0.11
N PHE A 223 -34.60 -17.01 0.81
CA PHE A 223 -33.72 -16.53 1.86
C PHE A 223 -32.51 -17.46 2.05
N TYR A 224 -31.41 -16.91 2.55
CA TYR A 224 -30.28 -17.74 3.01
C TYR A 224 -30.67 -18.51 4.27
N PRO A 225 -30.08 -19.70 4.49
CA PRO A 225 -30.18 -20.40 5.77
C PRO A 225 -29.78 -19.50 6.94
N LYS A 226 -30.35 -19.77 8.12
CA LYS A 226 -29.96 -19.08 9.35
C LYS A 226 -28.46 -19.31 9.61
N CYS A 227 -27.76 -18.29 10.10
CA CYS A 227 -26.33 -18.36 10.44
C CYS A 227 -25.41 -18.72 9.24
N PHE A 228 -25.87 -18.54 7.99
CA PHE A 228 -25.13 -18.91 6.78
C PHE A 228 -23.71 -18.30 6.68
N LEU A 229 -23.49 -17.12 7.27
CA LEU A 229 -22.19 -16.44 7.28
C LEU A 229 -21.51 -16.45 8.67
N ASP A 230 -22.05 -17.16 9.65
CA ASP A 230 -21.53 -17.14 11.02
C ASP A 230 -20.26 -18.00 11.13
N TYR A 231 -20.24 -19.15 10.45
CA TYR A 231 -19.06 -20.01 10.31
C TYR A 231 -18.41 -19.83 8.93
N ASN A 232 -17.09 -19.61 8.89
CA ASN A 232 -16.30 -19.37 7.68
C ASN A 232 -16.89 -18.33 6.71
N GLY A 233 -17.62 -17.32 7.24
CA GLY A 233 -18.36 -16.36 6.43
C GLY A 233 -17.50 -15.58 5.43
N LYS A 234 -16.24 -15.29 5.77
CA LYS A 234 -15.29 -14.61 4.86
C LYS A 234 -14.89 -15.51 3.69
N GLU A 235 -14.61 -16.78 3.94
CA GLU A 235 -14.23 -17.75 2.91
C GLU A 235 -15.41 -18.06 1.99
N ARG A 236 -16.60 -18.32 2.57
CA ARG A 236 -17.85 -18.49 1.82
C ARG A 236 -18.18 -17.26 0.97
N ALA A 237 -18.00 -16.06 1.52
CA ALA A 237 -18.18 -14.83 0.77
C ALA A 237 -17.19 -14.71 -0.40
N ALA A 238 -15.92 -15.09 -0.21
CA ALA A 238 -14.94 -15.09 -1.29
C ALA A 238 -15.34 -16.05 -2.42
N LEU A 239 -15.74 -17.27 -2.07
CA LEU A 239 -16.19 -18.28 -3.03
C LEU A 239 -17.40 -17.82 -3.86
N ILE A 240 -18.42 -17.28 -3.19
CA ILE A 240 -19.64 -16.76 -3.85
C ILE A 240 -19.30 -15.61 -4.80
N ILE A 241 -18.42 -14.69 -4.39
CA ILE A 241 -18.02 -13.55 -5.21
C ILE A 241 -17.15 -13.97 -6.40
N ARG A 242 -16.27 -14.98 -6.23
CA ARG A 242 -15.50 -15.56 -7.33
C ARG A 242 -16.41 -16.19 -8.37
N PHE A 243 -17.31 -17.09 -7.95
CA PHE A 243 -18.31 -17.67 -8.83
C PHE A 243 -19.13 -16.60 -9.57
N LEU A 244 -19.61 -15.57 -8.85
CA LEU A 244 -20.43 -14.52 -9.44
C LEU A 244 -19.67 -13.76 -10.53
N LEU A 245 -18.40 -13.43 -10.33
CA LEU A 245 -17.62 -12.63 -11.27
C LEU A 245 -16.99 -13.46 -12.40
N GLU A 246 -16.45 -14.63 -12.09
CA GLU A 246 -15.73 -15.48 -13.05
C GLU A 246 -16.70 -16.31 -13.92
N GLU A 247 -17.68 -16.96 -13.29
CA GLU A 247 -18.58 -17.89 -13.99
C GLU A 247 -19.85 -17.20 -14.50
N TYR A 248 -20.51 -16.41 -13.65
CA TYR A 248 -21.84 -15.85 -13.97
C TYR A 248 -21.77 -14.55 -14.77
N LEU A 249 -21.02 -13.55 -14.29
CA LEU A 249 -20.90 -12.24 -14.95
C LEU A 249 -19.77 -12.16 -15.97
N LYS A 250 -18.76 -13.04 -15.86
CA LYS A 250 -17.54 -13.03 -16.69
C LYS A 250 -16.92 -11.64 -16.78
N THR A 251 -16.84 -10.95 -15.64
CA THR A 251 -16.37 -9.57 -15.56
C THR A 251 -15.23 -9.43 -14.58
N ASP A 252 -14.31 -8.51 -14.86
CA ASP A 252 -13.15 -8.27 -14.02
C ASP A 252 -13.54 -7.49 -12.74
N PRO A 253 -13.01 -7.85 -11.56
CA PRO A 253 -13.35 -7.20 -10.28
C PRO A 253 -13.07 -5.68 -10.28
N TYR A 254 -12.09 -5.19 -11.04
CA TYR A 254 -11.80 -3.76 -11.12
C TYR A 254 -12.92 -2.98 -11.83
N THR A 255 -13.52 -3.56 -12.87
CA THR A 255 -14.64 -2.92 -13.59
C THR A 255 -15.85 -2.73 -12.68
N VAL A 256 -16.16 -3.73 -11.86
CA VAL A 256 -17.25 -3.68 -10.87
C VAL A 256 -16.98 -2.62 -9.81
N LEU A 257 -15.74 -2.52 -9.33
CA LEU A 257 -15.33 -1.51 -8.37
C LEU A 257 -15.46 -0.07 -8.92
N GLN A 258 -15.22 0.13 -10.21
CA GLN A 258 -15.33 1.45 -10.87
C GLN A 258 -16.77 1.86 -11.14
N GLN A 259 -17.66 0.92 -11.47
CA GLN A 259 -19.07 1.21 -11.75
C GLN A 259 -19.79 1.78 -10.52
N LYS A 260 -19.35 1.46 -9.30
CA LYS A 260 -19.91 1.96 -8.03
C LYS A 260 -21.44 1.84 -7.95
N ASP A 261 -21.98 0.79 -8.55
CA ASP A 261 -23.42 0.55 -8.54
C ASP A 261 -23.89 0.17 -7.13
N SER A 262 -24.73 1.01 -6.53
CA SER A 262 -25.28 0.80 -5.20
C SER A 262 -26.30 -0.35 -5.16
N THR A 263 -26.80 -0.77 -6.32
CA THR A 263 -27.80 -1.85 -6.45
C THR A 263 -27.17 -3.22 -6.71
N PHE A 264 -25.87 -3.28 -7.00
CA PHE A 264 -25.14 -4.52 -7.33
C PHE A 264 -25.42 -5.66 -6.33
N PHE A 265 -25.26 -5.39 -5.03
CA PHE A 265 -25.43 -6.41 -3.99
C PHE A 265 -26.89 -6.85 -3.81
N ILE A 266 -27.85 -5.99 -4.16
CA ILE A 266 -29.29 -6.29 -4.09
C ILE A 266 -29.69 -7.14 -5.31
N GLN A 267 -29.22 -6.75 -6.51
CA GLN A 267 -29.51 -7.42 -7.77
C GLN A 267 -29.05 -8.88 -7.74
N TYR A 268 -27.85 -9.14 -7.21
CA TYR A 268 -27.27 -10.48 -7.13
C TYR A 268 -27.52 -11.20 -5.80
N LYS A 269 -28.46 -10.68 -4.99
CA LYS A 269 -28.91 -11.30 -3.72
C LYS A 269 -27.77 -11.58 -2.73
N ILE A 270 -26.75 -10.73 -2.67
CA ILE A 270 -25.56 -10.88 -1.80
C ILE A 270 -25.46 -9.75 -0.76
N GLN A 271 -26.59 -9.16 -0.38
CA GLN A 271 -26.66 -8.09 0.62
C GLN A 271 -26.09 -8.51 1.99
N ASN A 272 -26.26 -9.78 2.37
CA ASN A 272 -25.72 -10.32 3.63
C ASN A 272 -24.19 -10.28 3.64
N ILE A 273 -23.55 -10.59 2.51
CA ILE A 273 -22.10 -10.47 2.33
C ILE A 273 -21.69 -8.99 2.39
N TYR A 274 -22.44 -8.09 1.75
CA TYR A 274 -22.14 -6.67 1.80
C TYR A 274 -22.14 -6.12 3.23
N ARG A 275 -23.10 -6.56 4.06
CA ARG A 275 -23.19 -6.24 5.48
C ARG A 275 -22.00 -6.79 6.29
N LEU A 276 -21.59 -8.04 6.04
CA LEU A 276 -20.41 -8.66 6.70
C LEU A 276 -19.14 -7.80 6.55
N PHE A 277 -19.02 -7.10 5.43
CA PHE A 277 -17.88 -6.22 5.14
C PHE A 277 -18.20 -4.72 5.35
N ASN A 278 -19.11 -4.41 6.27
CA ASN A 278 -19.51 -3.05 6.66
C ASN A 278 -19.90 -2.16 5.47
N TYR A 279 -20.70 -2.71 4.56
CA TYR A 279 -21.20 -2.01 3.38
C TYR A 279 -20.07 -1.40 2.54
N SER A 280 -18.99 -2.17 2.34
CA SER A 280 -17.87 -1.74 1.52
C SER A 280 -17.58 -2.72 0.38
N MET A 281 -17.86 -2.26 -0.85
CA MET A 281 -17.64 -3.05 -2.06
C MET A 281 -16.16 -3.45 -2.19
N ASN A 282 -15.25 -2.52 -1.92
CA ASN A 282 -13.82 -2.79 -1.99
C ASN A 282 -13.38 -3.87 -0.98
N ARG A 283 -13.97 -3.92 0.23
CA ARG A 283 -13.62 -4.93 1.24
C ARG A 283 -14.11 -6.32 0.83
N VAL A 284 -15.31 -6.40 0.23
CA VAL A 284 -15.83 -7.64 -0.34
C VAL A 284 -14.90 -8.15 -1.45
N LEU A 285 -14.54 -7.27 -2.40
CA LEU A 285 -13.69 -7.64 -3.51
C LEU A 285 -12.24 -7.94 -3.09
N TYR A 286 -11.68 -7.19 -2.13
CA TYR A 286 -10.37 -7.48 -1.54
C TYR A 286 -10.32 -8.87 -0.90
N ASN A 287 -11.39 -9.26 -0.20
CA ASN A 287 -11.50 -10.58 0.41
C ASN A 287 -11.50 -11.70 -0.64
N ALA A 288 -12.17 -11.50 -1.78
CA ALA A 288 -12.18 -12.47 -2.88
C ALA A 288 -10.90 -12.46 -3.72
N TYR A 289 -10.32 -11.28 -3.96
CA TYR A 289 -9.17 -11.05 -4.85
C TYR A 289 -8.09 -10.17 -4.20
N PRO A 290 -7.39 -10.65 -3.16
CA PRO A 290 -6.41 -9.85 -2.43
C PRO A 290 -5.19 -9.45 -3.27
N CYS A 291 -4.86 -10.24 -4.29
CA CYS A 291 -3.76 -9.96 -5.22
C CYS A 291 -4.13 -8.85 -6.23
N THR A 292 -5.41 -8.77 -6.62
CA THR A 292 -5.88 -7.90 -7.70
C THR A 292 -6.45 -6.59 -7.17
N VAL A 293 -7.30 -6.67 -6.14
CA VAL A 293 -7.97 -5.53 -5.53
C VAL A 293 -7.25 -5.17 -4.25
N LYS A 294 -6.92 -3.89 -4.05
CA LYS A 294 -6.24 -3.40 -2.84
C LYS A 294 -7.21 -2.66 -1.93
N LEU A 295 -7.03 -2.83 -0.62
CA LEU A 295 -7.94 -2.33 0.42
C LEU A 295 -8.16 -0.80 0.36
N TRP A 296 -7.14 -0.07 -0.10
CA TRP A 296 -7.12 1.39 -0.22
C TRP A 296 -7.71 1.97 -1.53
N MET A 297 -8.15 1.14 -2.48
CA MET A 297 -8.66 1.63 -3.78
C MET A 297 -9.97 2.43 -3.67
N SER A 298 -10.94 1.96 -2.87
CA SER A 298 -12.28 2.60 -2.80
C SER A 298 -12.99 2.43 -1.44
N SER A 299 -12.29 2.05 -0.37
CA SER A 299 -12.89 1.91 0.98
C SER A 299 -12.21 2.77 2.02
N ARG A 300 -12.97 3.11 3.07
CA ARG A 300 -12.38 3.55 4.33
C ARG A 300 -11.64 2.36 4.93
N ILE A 301 -10.34 2.55 5.07
CA ILE A 301 -9.42 1.54 5.59
C ILE A 301 -9.65 1.43 7.12
N PRO A 302 -9.43 0.24 7.74
CA PRO A 302 -9.51 0.10 9.20
C PRO A 302 -8.62 1.12 9.93
N GLU A 303 -9.02 1.48 11.14
CA GLU A 303 -8.19 2.27 12.04
C GLU A 303 -6.85 1.55 12.26
N ASN A 304 -5.76 2.32 12.31
CA ASN A 304 -4.38 1.86 12.52
C ASN A 304 -3.73 1.04 11.38
N TYR A 305 -4.44 0.70 10.30
CA TYR A 305 -3.86 -0.03 9.16
C TYR A 305 -2.58 0.61 8.60
N TRP A 306 -2.54 1.95 8.56
CA TRP A 306 -1.39 2.70 8.06
C TRP A 306 -0.28 2.91 9.09
N GLU A 307 -0.45 2.52 10.35
CA GLU A 307 0.62 2.57 11.35
C GLU A 307 1.72 1.56 11.01
N GLU A 308 1.31 0.41 10.49
CA GLU A 308 2.22 -0.60 9.97
C GLU A 308 2.99 -0.09 8.75
N LYS A 309 4.32 -0.04 8.89
CA LYS A 309 5.23 0.36 7.84
C LYS A 309 5.10 -0.50 6.57
N ALA A 310 4.88 -1.80 6.73
CA ALA A 310 4.76 -2.74 5.62
C ALA A 310 3.61 -2.34 4.67
N ASN A 311 2.45 -2.01 5.22
CA ASN A 311 1.26 -1.62 4.44
C ASN A 311 1.50 -0.33 3.66
N ARG A 312 2.18 0.66 4.26
CA ARG A 312 2.55 1.89 3.56
C ARG A 312 3.50 1.62 2.40
N VAL A 313 4.52 0.78 2.62
CA VAL A 313 5.48 0.40 1.59
C VAL A 313 4.80 -0.34 0.44
N GLU A 314 3.92 -1.29 0.73
CA GLU A 314 3.14 -2.01 -0.30
C GLU A 314 2.30 -1.03 -1.13
N ALA A 315 1.58 -0.12 -0.49
CA ALA A 315 0.76 0.86 -1.19
C ALA A 315 1.57 1.81 -2.09
N ILE A 316 2.77 2.21 -1.66
CA ILE A 316 3.66 3.05 -2.47
C ILE A 316 4.25 2.26 -3.64
N ARG A 317 4.65 0.99 -3.43
CA ARG A 317 5.15 0.13 -4.52
C ARG A 317 4.08 -0.13 -5.56
N TRP A 318 2.89 -0.52 -5.13
CA TRP A 318 1.73 -0.68 -6.01
C TRP A 318 1.43 0.60 -6.81
N LEU A 319 1.50 1.78 -6.19
CA LEU A 319 1.28 3.05 -6.91
C LEU A 319 2.36 3.31 -7.98
N VAL A 320 3.61 3.02 -7.68
CA VAL A 320 4.75 3.31 -8.57
C VAL A 320 4.86 2.26 -9.68
N GLU A 321 4.92 0.98 -9.30
CA GLU A 321 5.19 -0.15 -10.18
C GLU A 321 3.92 -0.55 -10.94
N ASP A 322 2.84 -0.89 -10.22
CA ASP A 322 1.66 -1.48 -10.85
C ASP A 322 0.76 -0.44 -11.52
N ARG A 323 0.62 0.76 -10.92
CA ARG A 323 -0.33 1.77 -11.41
C ARG A 323 0.24 2.75 -12.40
N LEU A 324 1.48 3.18 -12.17
CA LEU A 324 2.13 4.15 -13.04
C LEU A 324 3.14 3.50 -13.99
N GLY A 325 3.45 2.21 -13.82
CA GLY A 325 4.42 1.50 -14.66
C GLY A 325 5.82 2.11 -14.59
N LEU A 326 6.16 2.76 -13.48
CA LEU A 326 7.43 3.47 -13.32
C LEU A 326 8.49 2.51 -12.79
N ASP A 327 9.63 2.48 -13.46
CA ASP A 327 10.82 1.83 -12.93
C ASP A 327 11.36 2.61 -11.71
N PRO A 328 11.39 2.01 -10.51
CA PRO A 328 11.90 2.66 -9.31
C PRO A 328 13.36 3.12 -9.43
N GLN A 329 14.17 2.51 -10.31
CA GLN A 329 15.57 2.88 -10.48
C GLN A 329 15.77 4.10 -11.38
N HIS A 330 14.80 4.39 -12.26
CA HIS A 330 14.91 5.40 -13.31
C HIS A 330 13.81 6.46 -13.25
N PHE A 331 13.61 7.07 -12.08
CA PHE A 331 12.70 8.20 -11.94
C PHE A 331 13.11 9.40 -12.82
N LYS A 332 12.35 9.66 -13.87
CA LYS A 332 12.41 10.93 -14.60
C LYS A 332 11.48 11.93 -13.91
N LYS A 333 12.04 12.98 -13.29
CA LYS A 333 11.24 14.18 -12.97
C LYS A 333 10.65 14.69 -14.30
N PRO A 334 9.34 15.01 -14.40
CA PRO A 334 8.38 15.29 -13.31
C PRO A 334 7.28 14.22 -13.11
N VAL A 335 7.44 12.97 -13.53
CA VAL A 335 6.28 12.05 -13.73
C VAL A 335 5.52 11.67 -12.43
N PHE A 336 6.15 11.77 -11.24
CA PHE A 336 5.54 11.37 -9.97
C PHE A 336 5.29 12.56 -9.03
N HIS A 337 4.01 12.83 -8.71
CA HIS A 337 3.57 13.99 -7.91
C HIS A 337 2.55 13.62 -6.82
N LYS A 338 2.33 14.53 -5.85
CA LYS A 338 1.30 14.38 -4.79
C LYS A 338 -0.09 14.05 -5.35
N LYS A 339 -0.43 14.53 -6.55
CA LYS A 339 -1.70 14.23 -7.22
C LYS A 339 -1.91 12.74 -7.47
N ALA A 340 -0.86 11.99 -7.80
CA ALA A 340 -0.94 10.56 -8.05
C ALA A 340 -1.43 9.78 -6.82
N PHE A 341 -1.04 10.20 -5.61
CA PHE A 341 -1.57 9.63 -4.37
C PHE A 341 -3.07 9.93 -4.21
N ALA A 342 -3.50 11.14 -4.54
CA ALA A 342 -4.89 11.54 -4.38
C ALA A 342 -5.84 10.84 -5.36
N GLU A 343 -5.44 10.73 -6.62
CA GLU A 343 -6.19 10.05 -7.68
C GLU A 343 -6.37 8.55 -7.42
N ASN A 344 -5.48 7.94 -6.62
CA ASN A 344 -5.50 6.52 -6.29
C ASN A 344 -5.92 6.21 -4.84
N GLY A 345 -6.60 7.14 -4.16
CA GLY A 345 -7.18 6.88 -2.82
C GLY A 345 -6.17 6.88 -1.66
N LEU A 346 -4.92 7.29 -1.90
CA LEU A 346 -3.83 7.30 -0.92
C LEU A 346 -3.60 8.68 -0.27
N SER A 347 -4.53 9.63 -0.47
CA SER A 347 -4.46 11.00 0.10
C SER A 347 -4.22 11.01 1.60
N TYR A 348 -5.01 10.24 2.36
CA TYR A 348 -4.98 10.26 3.82
C TYR A 348 -3.62 9.78 4.34
N MET A 349 -3.16 8.63 3.86
CA MET A 349 -1.86 8.05 4.20
C MET A 349 -0.73 9.03 3.86
N PHE A 350 -0.77 9.64 2.67
CA PHE A 350 0.27 10.58 2.25
C PHE A 350 0.36 11.80 3.18
N VAL A 351 -0.78 12.41 3.53
CA VAL A 351 -0.83 13.61 4.37
C VAL A 351 -0.39 13.30 5.80
N GLN A 352 -0.86 12.19 6.37
CA GLN A 352 -0.60 11.84 7.77
C GLN A 352 0.86 11.44 8.03
N TYR A 353 1.47 10.65 7.15
CA TYR A 353 2.76 10.02 7.44
C TYR A 353 3.96 10.69 6.75
N TYR A 354 3.77 11.33 5.59
CA TYR A 354 4.88 11.76 4.77
C TYR A 354 4.89 13.26 4.50
N ASN A 355 3.75 13.81 4.06
CA ASN A 355 3.58 15.17 3.55
C ASN A 355 4.65 15.60 2.50
N SER A 356 5.40 14.63 1.95
CA SER A 356 6.51 14.80 1.03
C SER A 356 6.70 13.54 0.21
N VAL A 357 6.69 13.70 -1.11
CA VAL A 357 6.85 12.59 -2.08
C VAL A 357 8.21 11.90 -1.90
N SER A 358 9.28 12.66 -1.66
CA SER A 358 10.60 12.08 -1.41
C SER A 358 10.62 11.19 -0.17
N ARG A 359 9.93 11.56 0.90
CA ARG A 359 9.88 10.76 2.13
C ARG A 359 9.13 9.45 1.93
N ALA A 360 8.00 9.50 1.22
CA ALA A 360 7.24 8.30 0.85
C ALA A 360 8.10 7.35 0.02
N LEU A 361 8.76 7.86 -1.04
CA LEU A 361 9.63 7.04 -1.89
C LEU A 361 10.84 6.49 -1.15
N GLN A 362 11.45 7.27 -0.25
CA GLN A 362 12.58 6.81 0.56
C GLN A 362 12.19 5.65 1.48
N GLU A 363 10.95 5.63 1.98
CA GLU A 363 10.46 4.55 2.82
C GLU A 363 10.25 3.25 2.03
N ALA A 364 9.75 3.34 0.79
CA ALA A 364 9.52 2.18 -0.08
C ALA A 364 10.77 1.67 -0.81
N TYR A 365 11.69 2.59 -1.13
CA TYR A 365 12.93 2.35 -1.87
C TYR A 365 14.13 3.00 -1.16
N PRO A 366 14.66 2.37 -0.09
CA PRO A 366 15.79 2.91 0.68
C PRO A 366 17.07 3.16 -0.13
N GLN A 367 17.21 2.51 -1.29
CA GLN A 367 18.33 2.67 -2.21
C GLN A 367 18.34 4.00 -2.98
N LEU A 368 17.21 4.71 -3.00
CA LEU A 368 17.06 5.99 -3.66
C LEU A 368 17.41 7.12 -2.69
N GLU A 369 18.19 8.07 -3.19
CA GLU A 369 18.59 9.19 -2.37
C GLU A 369 17.53 10.32 -2.41
N PRO A 370 17.31 11.08 -1.33
CA PRO A 370 16.22 12.06 -1.24
C PRO A 370 16.20 13.15 -2.32
N TRP A 371 17.36 13.50 -2.88
CA TRP A 371 17.51 14.47 -3.97
C TRP A 371 17.21 13.92 -5.36
N GLU A 372 17.23 12.59 -5.52
CA GLU A 372 16.90 11.92 -6.78
C GLU A 372 15.38 11.90 -6.96
N THR A 373 14.64 11.69 -5.87
CA THR A 373 13.17 11.58 -5.87
C THR A 373 12.46 12.93 -5.88
N GLY A 374 13.10 14.02 -5.45
CA GLY A 374 12.43 15.31 -5.32
C GLY A 374 13.35 16.49 -5.01
N ASN A 375 12.78 17.63 -4.66
CA ASN A 375 13.54 18.79 -4.22
C ASN A 375 13.78 18.69 -2.72
N VAL A 376 15.04 18.82 -2.31
CA VAL A 376 15.42 18.85 -0.91
C VAL A 376 15.56 20.30 -0.41
N PRO A 377 15.21 20.60 0.85
CA PRO A 377 15.42 21.92 1.44
C PRO A 377 16.90 22.35 1.39
N LYS A 378 17.16 23.65 1.41
CA LYS A 378 18.55 24.16 1.42
C LYS A 378 19.36 23.65 2.62
N SER A 379 18.72 23.49 3.78
CA SER A 379 19.32 22.97 5.02
C SER A 379 19.77 21.52 4.92
N TYR A 380 19.21 20.73 4.00
CA TYR A 380 19.58 19.34 3.78
C TYR A 380 21.01 19.19 3.23
N TRP A 381 21.48 20.18 2.46
CA TRP A 381 22.81 20.15 1.86
C TRP A 381 23.89 20.52 2.88
N THR A 382 24.20 19.60 3.79
CA THR A 382 25.40 19.64 4.64
C THR A 382 26.64 19.24 3.83
N GLU A 383 27.84 19.41 4.39
CA GLU A 383 29.09 19.02 3.72
C GLU A 383 29.11 17.52 3.40
N GLU A 384 28.66 16.69 4.35
CA GLU A 384 28.59 15.24 4.19
C GLU A 384 27.58 14.83 3.11
N HIS A 385 26.35 15.36 3.15
CA HIS A 385 25.33 15.05 2.14
C HIS A 385 25.75 15.52 0.74
N SER A 386 26.43 16.66 0.66
CA SER A 386 26.95 17.20 -0.60
C SER A 386 28.04 16.31 -1.19
N ALA A 387 28.99 15.86 -0.37
CA ALA A 387 30.04 14.93 -0.77
C ALA A 387 29.44 13.58 -1.22
N ARG A 388 28.47 13.05 -0.45
CA ARG A 388 27.76 11.80 -0.74
C ARG A 388 27.06 11.87 -2.10
N ALA A 389 26.35 12.95 -2.40
CA ALA A 389 25.66 13.15 -3.67
C ALA A 389 26.61 13.11 -4.87
N VAL A 390 27.78 13.74 -4.76
CA VAL A 390 28.80 13.73 -5.82
C VAL A 390 29.43 12.34 -5.99
N ARG A 391 29.71 11.61 -4.89
CA ARG A 391 30.18 10.21 -4.96
C ARG A 391 29.16 9.31 -5.64
N ARG A 392 27.88 9.43 -5.27
CA ARG A 392 26.77 8.67 -5.85
C ARG A 392 26.62 8.93 -7.35
N MET A 393 26.76 10.19 -7.78
CA MET A 393 26.77 10.54 -9.20
C MET A 393 27.92 9.86 -9.95
N CYS A 394 29.13 9.82 -9.37
CA CYS A 394 30.27 9.13 -9.98
C CYS A 394 30.03 7.61 -10.08
N GLN A 395 29.45 7.00 -9.04
CA GLN A 395 29.10 5.58 -9.04
C GLN A 395 28.06 5.24 -10.12
N LYS A 396 26.98 6.02 -10.26
CA LYS A 396 25.96 5.78 -11.29
C LYS A 396 26.50 5.87 -12.72
N ASN A 397 27.51 6.71 -12.93
CA ASN A 397 28.16 6.84 -14.24
C ASN A 397 29.36 5.88 -14.42
N ASN A 398 29.62 4.98 -13.46
CA ASN A 398 30.78 4.08 -13.44
C ASN A 398 32.14 4.80 -13.57
N TRP A 399 32.26 6.01 -13.01
CA TRP A 399 33.50 6.79 -13.05
C TRP A 399 34.40 6.47 -11.87
N LYS A 400 35.64 6.08 -12.16
CA LYS A 400 36.70 5.97 -11.14
C LYS A 400 37.24 7.36 -10.81
N ALA A 401 37.60 7.60 -9.54
CA ALA A 401 38.11 8.89 -9.09
C ALA A 401 39.30 9.38 -9.95
N ALA A 402 40.27 8.50 -10.24
CA ALA A 402 41.45 8.82 -11.06
C ALA A 402 41.11 9.34 -12.49
N GLN A 403 39.95 8.98 -13.03
CA GLN A 403 39.54 9.37 -14.39
C GLN A 403 38.84 10.74 -14.42
N LEU A 404 38.43 11.30 -13.28
CA LEU A 404 37.67 12.56 -13.23
C LEU A 404 38.37 13.74 -13.93
N PRO A 405 39.70 13.95 -13.79
CA PRO A 405 40.39 15.02 -14.52
C PRO A 405 40.35 14.82 -16.05
N ALA A 406 40.46 13.58 -16.52
CA ALA A 406 40.39 13.26 -17.95
C ALA A 406 38.97 13.47 -18.50
N LEU A 407 37.95 13.06 -17.75
CA LEU A 407 36.54 13.26 -18.08
C LEU A 407 36.14 14.74 -18.13
N TYR A 408 36.74 15.57 -17.28
CA TYR A 408 36.57 17.02 -17.36
C TYR A 408 37.18 17.59 -18.63
N LYS A 409 38.42 17.20 -18.97
CA LYS A 409 39.11 17.65 -20.19
C LYS A 409 38.40 17.22 -21.47
N SER A 410 37.82 16.01 -21.50
CA SER A 410 37.03 15.52 -22.64
C SER A 410 35.63 16.16 -22.75
N GLY A 411 35.23 16.97 -21.77
CA GLY A 411 33.93 17.63 -21.75
C GLY A 411 32.77 16.74 -21.31
N VAL A 412 33.03 15.49 -20.93
CA VAL A 412 32.02 14.56 -20.39
C VAL A 412 31.55 15.04 -19.02
N LEU A 413 32.46 15.37 -18.10
CA LEU A 413 32.17 15.98 -16.80
C LEU A 413 32.07 17.50 -16.97
N ASN A 414 30.84 18.03 -16.94
CA ASN A 414 30.58 19.46 -17.12
C ASN A 414 29.39 19.91 -16.27
N ARG A 415 29.04 21.20 -16.28
CA ARG A 415 27.89 21.69 -15.47
C ARG A 415 26.57 20.97 -15.79
N LYS A 416 26.34 20.55 -17.04
CA LYS A 416 25.13 19.84 -17.45
C LYS A 416 25.05 18.44 -16.84
N THR A 417 26.17 17.79 -16.47
CA THR A 417 26.11 16.49 -15.80
C THR A 417 25.48 16.59 -14.41
N PHE A 418 25.82 17.63 -13.65
CA PHE A 418 25.18 17.89 -12.36
C PHE A 418 23.68 18.18 -12.52
N SER A 419 23.28 18.91 -13.56
CA SER A 419 21.86 19.13 -13.87
C SER A 419 21.13 17.84 -14.24
N ARG A 420 21.72 16.99 -15.08
CA ARG A 420 21.16 15.67 -15.47
C ARG A 420 21.01 14.73 -14.27
N ALA A 421 21.93 14.82 -13.31
CA ALA A 421 21.88 14.05 -12.06
C ALA A 421 20.93 14.65 -11.01
N GLY A 422 20.21 15.73 -11.31
CA GLY A 422 19.32 16.40 -10.34
C GLY A 422 20.05 17.21 -9.26
N LEU A 423 21.35 17.43 -9.40
CA LEU A 423 22.23 18.11 -8.44
C LEU A 423 22.50 19.59 -8.82
N ALA A 424 21.68 20.19 -9.68
CA ALA A 424 21.87 21.59 -10.09
C ALA A 424 21.83 22.56 -8.89
N THR A 425 20.85 22.40 -8.01
CA THR A 425 20.67 23.28 -6.83
C THR A 425 21.83 23.14 -5.85
N LEU A 426 22.28 21.91 -5.58
CA LEU A 426 23.50 21.61 -4.82
C LEU A 426 24.71 22.33 -5.43
N PHE A 427 24.92 22.15 -6.74
CA PHE A 427 26.08 22.66 -7.45
C PHE A 427 26.17 24.19 -7.41
N GLU A 428 25.02 24.87 -7.44
CA GLU A 428 24.96 26.32 -7.32
C GLU A 428 25.12 26.81 -5.88
N LEU A 429 24.35 26.26 -4.94
CA LEU A 429 24.30 26.73 -3.55
C LEU A 429 25.58 26.44 -2.78
N ARG A 430 26.13 25.22 -2.89
CA ARG A 430 27.28 24.77 -2.07
C ARG A 430 28.60 24.98 -2.77
N PHE A 431 28.66 24.70 -4.07
CA PHE A 431 29.91 24.69 -4.81
C PHE A 431 30.14 25.97 -5.64
N GLY A 432 29.17 26.89 -5.69
CA GLY A 432 29.31 28.16 -6.41
C GLY A 432 29.59 27.95 -7.90
N LYS A 433 29.00 26.90 -8.50
CA LYS A 433 29.24 26.48 -9.89
C LYS A 433 30.68 26.06 -10.19
N ASN A 434 31.46 25.69 -9.18
CA ASN A 434 32.84 25.25 -9.32
C ASN A 434 32.97 23.72 -9.21
N ILE A 435 33.43 23.07 -10.28
CA ILE A 435 33.58 21.61 -10.37
C ILE A 435 34.66 21.09 -9.41
N TYR A 436 35.78 21.80 -9.27
CA TYR A 436 36.82 21.42 -8.32
C TYR A 436 36.27 21.36 -6.89
N ARG A 437 35.49 22.37 -6.47
CA ARG A 437 34.89 22.37 -5.11
C ARG A 437 33.98 21.16 -4.89
N ALA A 438 33.19 20.78 -5.90
CA ALA A 438 32.33 19.61 -5.84
C ALA A 438 33.12 18.29 -5.72
N VAL A 439 34.17 18.13 -6.54
CA VAL A 439 35.01 16.93 -6.54
C VAL A 439 35.87 16.86 -5.28
N ASN A 440 36.47 17.96 -4.84
CA ASN A 440 37.28 18.02 -3.62
C ASN A 440 36.44 17.75 -2.36
N ALA A 441 35.17 18.16 -2.33
CA ALA A 441 34.27 17.77 -1.24
C ALA A 441 34.02 16.25 -1.20
N ALA A 442 33.87 15.62 -2.37
CA ALA A 442 33.70 14.17 -2.45
C ALA A 442 34.96 13.38 -2.13
N PHE A 443 36.10 13.86 -2.60
CA PHE A 443 37.41 13.21 -2.56
C PHE A 443 38.47 14.20 -2.05
N PRO A 444 38.48 14.51 -0.75
CA PRO A 444 39.35 15.53 -0.19
C PRO A 444 40.82 15.18 -0.38
N GLY A 445 41.60 16.14 -0.89
CA GLY A 445 43.06 16.00 -1.05
C GLY A 445 43.54 15.08 -2.17
N GLN A 446 42.63 14.48 -2.95
CA GLN A 446 43.02 13.62 -4.08
C GLN A 446 43.33 14.39 -5.37
N PHE A 447 42.82 15.62 -5.49
CA PHE A 447 42.95 16.42 -6.70
C PHE A 447 43.37 17.85 -6.39
N GLU A 448 44.01 18.44 -7.39
CA GLU A 448 44.44 19.83 -7.36
C GLU A 448 43.44 20.77 -8.04
N PRO A 449 43.32 22.04 -7.60
CA PRO A 449 42.37 23.02 -8.15
C PRO A 449 42.44 23.20 -9.66
N TRP A 450 43.63 23.11 -10.22
CA TRP A 450 43.90 23.35 -11.64
C TRP A 450 43.59 22.16 -12.56
N GLN A 451 43.29 20.99 -12.00
CA GLN A 451 42.90 19.83 -12.80
C GLN A 451 41.48 19.95 -13.37
N PHE A 452 40.65 20.86 -12.82
CA PHE A 452 39.25 21.06 -13.18
C PHE A 452 38.93 22.48 -13.70
N GLY A 453 39.91 23.15 -14.31
CA GLY A 453 39.69 24.40 -15.05
C GLY A 453 40.63 25.54 -14.67
N LYS A 454 40.22 26.77 -14.99
CA LYS A 454 40.98 27.99 -14.68
C LYS A 454 40.81 28.37 -13.21
N VAL A 455 41.92 28.42 -12.49
CA VAL A 455 41.97 28.87 -11.10
C VAL A 455 42.05 30.41 -11.04
N PRO A 456 41.25 31.10 -10.20
CA PRO A 456 41.27 32.56 -10.10
C PRO A 456 42.67 33.14 -9.80
N SER A 457 42.95 34.35 -10.30
CA SER A 457 44.25 35.03 -10.10
C SER A 457 44.60 35.25 -8.63
N VAL A 458 43.59 35.48 -7.78
CA VAL A 458 43.72 35.66 -6.32
C VAL A 458 44.35 34.44 -5.65
N TYR A 459 44.04 33.22 -6.11
CA TYR A 459 44.61 31.98 -5.57
C TYR A 459 46.15 31.94 -5.69
N TRP A 460 46.68 32.47 -6.79
CA TRP A 460 48.11 32.47 -7.10
C TRP A 460 48.91 33.56 -6.39
N GLN A 461 48.26 34.48 -5.68
CA GLN A 461 48.96 35.50 -4.89
C GLN A 461 49.71 34.88 -3.70
N GLN A 462 49.22 33.75 -3.18
CA GLN A 462 49.90 33.01 -2.13
C GLN A 462 51.06 32.19 -2.69
N ARG A 463 52.28 32.47 -2.23
CA ARG A 463 53.50 31.82 -2.72
C ARG A 463 53.51 30.30 -2.48
N GLN A 464 52.82 29.84 -1.43
CA GLN A 464 52.65 28.42 -1.12
C GLN A 464 51.92 27.67 -2.25
N HIS A 465 50.87 28.25 -2.84
CA HIS A 465 50.12 27.62 -3.92
C HIS A 465 50.93 27.53 -5.22
N VAL A 466 51.72 28.57 -5.51
CA VAL A 466 52.65 28.60 -6.65
C VAL A 466 53.69 27.49 -6.51
N PHE A 467 54.26 27.33 -5.31
CA PHE A 467 55.21 26.27 -4.99
C PHE A 467 54.57 24.87 -5.04
N HIS A 468 53.35 24.71 -4.54
CA HIS A 468 52.62 23.44 -4.61
C HIS A 468 52.38 23.01 -6.05
N ALA A 469 51.94 23.96 -6.90
CA ALA A 469 51.73 23.70 -8.32
C ALA A 469 53.03 23.36 -9.06
N SER A 470 54.16 23.98 -8.71
CA SER A 470 55.44 23.61 -9.29
C SER A 470 55.87 22.21 -8.87
N CYS A 471 55.74 21.87 -7.58
CA CYS A 471 55.99 20.50 -7.09
C CYS A 471 55.12 19.46 -7.80
N TRP A 472 53.84 19.78 -8.02
CA TRP A 472 52.94 18.90 -8.76
C TRP A 472 53.41 18.66 -10.20
N ILE A 473 53.85 19.69 -10.93
CA ILE A 473 54.42 19.52 -12.28
C ILE A 473 55.66 18.63 -12.24
N ALA A 474 56.56 18.84 -11.28
CA ALA A 474 57.76 18.01 -11.13
C ALA A 474 57.41 16.52 -10.95
N ARG A 475 56.42 16.21 -10.11
CA ARG A 475 55.92 14.83 -9.93
C ARG A 475 55.30 14.24 -11.19
N GLN A 476 54.58 15.04 -11.99
CA GLN A 476 54.01 14.56 -13.26
C GLN A 476 55.07 14.24 -14.32
N GLU A 477 56.26 14.84 -14.21
CA GLU A 477 57.43 14.51 -15.05
C GLU A 477 58.30 13.41 -14.41
N GLY A 478 57.86 12.78 -13.31
CA GLY A 478 58.56 11.67 -12.66
C GLY A 478 59.74 12.06 -11.77
N LEU A 479 59.82 13.33 -11.35
CA LEU A 479 60.91 13.84 -10.51
C LEU A 479 60.54 13.77 -9.03
N GLU A 480 61.39 13.13 -8.23
CA GLU A 480 61.29 13.14 -6.77
C GLU A 480 61.79 14.47 -6.18
N PRO A 481 61.30 14.90 -4.99
CA PRO A 481 61.65 16.20 -4.39
C PRO A 481 63.15 16.48 -4.22
N CYS A 482 63.97 15.43 -4.08
CA CYS A 482 65.43 15.53 -3.97
C CYS A 482 66.12 15.84 -5.30
N ASP A 483 65.52 15.44 -6.42
CA ASP A 483 66.15 15.52 -7.75
C ASP A 483 65.74 16.78 -8.51
N ILE A 484 64.78 17.55 -7.97
CA ILE A 484 64.27 18.78 -8.61
C ILE A 484 65.39 19.77 -8.89
N THR A 485 66.34 19.97 -7.96
CA THR A 485 67.44 20.94 -8.16
C THR A 485 68.46 20.43 -9.17
N GLY A 486 68.75 19.11 -9.18
CA GLY A 486 69.57 18.44 -10.18
C GLY A 486 68.97 18.50 -11.58
N ALA A 487 67.68 18.19 -11.71
CA ALA A 487 66.93 18.20 -12.98
C ALA A 487 66.85 19.60 -13.61
N ILE A 488 66.79 20.67 -12.80
CA ILE A 488 66.87 22.06 -13.29
C ILE A 488 68.28 22.37 -13.82
N ARG A 489 69.34 21.95 -13.12
CA ARG A 489 70.74 22.15 -13.55
C ARG A 489 71.04 21.38 -14.85
N GLN A 490 70.52 20.16 -14.97
CA GLN A 490 70.67 19.29 -16.14
C GLN A 490 69.72 19.64 -17.31
N LYS A 491 68.95 20.74 -17.21
CA LYS A 491 67.96 21.17 -18.21
C LYS A 491 66.86 20.15 -18.53
N GLN A 492 66.63 19.16 -17.66
CA GLN A 492 65.53 18.19 -17.81
C GLN A 492 64.17 18.86 -17.50
N LEU A 493 64.14 19.76 -16.52
CA LEU A 493 62.99 20.64 -16.27
C LEU A 493 63.25 22.02 -16.89
N THR A 494 62.48 22.41 -17.90
CA THR A 494 62.62 23.73 -18.56
C THR A 494 61.34 24.56 -18.46
N MET A 495 61.44 25.86 -18.77
CA MET A 495 60.25 26.72 -18.91
C MET A 495 59.30 26.24 -20.03
N GLY A 496 59.78 25.41 -20.97
CA GLY A 496 58.97 24.75 -21.98
C GLY A 496 58.10 23.63 -21.40
N THR A 497 58.62 22.88 -20.43
CA THR A 497 57.88 21.82 -19.70
C THR A 497 56.65 22.37 -19.00
N LEU A 498 56.73 23.60 -18.46
CA LEU A 498 55.56 24.27 -17.87
C LEU A 498 54.42 24.49 -18.88
N LYS A 499 54.73 24.76 -20.16
CA LYS A 499 53.73 25.03 -21.22
C LYS A 499 52.89 23.80 -21.57
N LYS A 500 53.38 22.59 -21.30
CA LYS A 500 52.65 21.31 -21.47
C LYS A 500 51.40 21.24 -20.59
N TYR A 501 51.42 21.96 -19.45
CA TYR A 501 50.32 21.99 -18.50
C TYR A 501 49.55 23.31 -18.60
N SER A 502 48.22 23.23 -18.42
CA SER A 502 47.31 24.38 -18.50
C SER A 502 47.65 25.52 -17.50
N ILE A 503 48.46 25.23 -16.48
CA ILE A 503 48.88 26.17 -15.42
C ILE A 503 50.18 26.90 -15.79
N GLY A 504 50.90 26.46 -16.81
CA GLY A 504 52.22 26.97 -17.16
C GLY A 504 52.25 28.47 -17.42
N THR A 505 51.18 29.03 -17.99
CA THR A 505 51.04 30.46 -18.26
C THR A 505 50.90 31.27 -16.98
N ALA A 506 50.14 30.78 -16.00
CA ALA A 506 50.00 31.40 -14.68
C ALA A 506 51.34 31.34 -13.92
N LEU A 507 51.99 30.17 -13.88
CA LEU A 507 53.27 30.01 -13.19
C LEU A 507 54.38 30.85 -13.83
N LYS A 508 54.39 31.02 -15.16
CA LYS A 508 55.36 31.88 -15.86
C LYS A 508 55.33 33.33 -15.35
N LYS A 509 54.15 33.87 -15.05
CA LYS A 509 53.98 35.22 -14.49
C LYS A 509 54.66 35.36 -13.13
N TYR A 510 54.54 34.35 -12.27
CA TYR A 510 55.13 34.35 -10.92
C TYR A 510 56.59 33.88 -10.88
N ALA A 511 57.04 33.14 -11.90
CA ALA A 511 58.42 32.65 -12.04
C ALA A 511 59.43 33.76 -12.41
N ARG A 512 58.96 34.91 -12.92
CA ARG A 512 59.84 35.97 -13.50
C ARG A 512 60.86 35.39 -14.49
N ASN A 513 60.41 34.46 -15.35
CA ASN A 513 61.22 33.71 -16.31
C ASN A 513 62.34 32.82 -15.73
N SER A 514 62.38 32.56 -14.42
CA SER A 514 63.36 31.68 -13.78
C SER A 514 62.70 30.57 -12.96
N LEU A 515 63.06 29.31 -13.24
CA LEU A 515 62.61 28.15 -12.45
C LEU A 515 63.17 28.18 -11.02
N VAL A 516 64.34 28.80 -10.82
CA VAL A 516 64.95 28.96 -9.49
C VAL A 516 64.04 29.76 -8.55
N THR A 517 63.30 30.73 -9.07
CA THR A 517 62.35 31.55 -8.30
C THR A 517 61.16 30.73 -7.79
N LEU A 518 60.70 29.74 -8.57
CA LEU A 518 59.59 28.85 -8.21
C LEU A 518 60.00 27.82 -7.16
N TYR A 519 61.17 27.20 -7.32
CA TYR A 519 61.67 26.14 -6.42
C TYR A 519 62.62 26.67 -5.34
N LEU A 520 62.57 27.96 -5.03
CA LEU A 520 63.44 28.62 -4.04
C LEU A 520 63.54 27.86 -2.70
N PRO A 521 62.46 27.29 -2.12
CA PRO A 521 62.56 26.51 -0.89
C PRO A 521 63.45 25.26 -0.99
N PHE A 522 63.49 24.57 -2.14
CA PHE A 522 64.37 23.41 -2.33
C PHE A 522 65.83 23.83 -2.45
N PHE A 523 66.11 24.89 -3.20
CA PHE A 523 67.45 25.47 -3.26
C PHE A 523 67.91 25.94 -1.87
N GLN A 524 67.05 26.60 -1.09
CA GLN A 524 67.36 27.00 0.29
C GLN A 524 67.69 25.79 1.18
N LYS A 525 66.92 24.70 1.09
CA LYS A 525 67.19 23.46 1.85
C LYS A 525 68.53 22.82 1.45
N GLU A 526 68.84 22.78 0.16
CA GLU A 526 70.15 22.31 -0.34
C GLU A 526 71.30 23.22 0.10
N PHE A 527 71.11 24.55 0.07
CA PHE A 527 72.09 25.52 0.58
C PHE A 527 72.33 25.37 2.09
N MET A 528 71.28 25.14 2.88
CA MET A 528 71.39 24.90 4.32
C MET A 528 72.05 23.55 4.64
N SER A 529 71.72 22.50 3.90
CA SER A 529 72.39 21.18 3.99
C SER A 529 73.88 21.28 3.66
N ASN A 530 74.25 22.02 2.62
CA ASN A 530 75.66 22.29 2.26
C ASN A 530 76.39 23.14 3.32
N ALA A 531 75.69 24.05 4.01
CA ALA A 531 76.27 24.86 5.08
C ALA A 531 76.45 24.07 6.39
N GLU A 532 75.51 23.18 6.72
CA GLU A 532 75.63 22.23 7.84
C GLU A 532 76.66 21.14 7.55
N GLU A 533 76.72 20.59 6.33
CA GLU A 533 77.79 19.69 5.90
C GLU A 533 79.15 20.35 6.00
N ARG A 534 79.33 21.59 5.51
CA ARG A 534 80.61 22.32 5.66
C ARG A 534 80.95 22.60 7.13
N ARG A 535 79.98 22.77 8.02
CA ARG A 535 80.18 22.88 9.48
C ARG A 535 80.54 21.55 10.12
N ILE A 536 79.89 20.46 9.72
CA ILE A 536 80.14 19.09 10.19
C ILE A 536 81.48 18.58 9.67
N HIS A 537 81.82 18.78 8.39
CA HIS A 537 83.15 18.51 7.82
C HIS A 537 84.25 19.32 8.52
N LYS A 538 84.01 20.59 8.85
CA LYS A 538 84.95 21.40 9.66
C LYS A 538 85.08 20.90 11.10
N LYS A 539 84.04 20.30 11.69
CA LYS A 539 84.06 19.64 13.01
C LYS A 539 84.77 18.28 12.94
N ILE A 540 84.45 17.44 11.96
CA ILE A 540 85.06 16.13 11.69
C ILE A 540 86.55 16.28 11.39
N ASN A 541 86.97 17.25 10.56
CA ASN A 541 88.39 17.55 10.32
C ASN A 541 89.11 18.12 11.54
N ARG A 542 88.38 18.64 12.54
CA ARG A 542 88.93 19.08 13.84
C ARG A 542 89.07 17.91 14.81
N ILE A 543 88.15 16.94 14.74
CA ILE A 543 88.14 15.70 15.53
C ILE A 543 89.17 14.69 15.00
N ILE A 544 89.35 14.57 13.68
CA ILE A 544 90.37 13.70 13.06
C ILE A 544 91.80 14.21 13.34
N ARG A 545 91.98 15.51 13.63
CA ARG A 545 93.27 16.11 14.00
C ARG A 545 93.56 16.09 15.51
N GLY A 546 92.63 15.61 16.34
CA GLY A 546 92.79 15.49 17.79
C GLY A 546 92.67 14.03 18.21
N GLU A 547 93.81 13.39 18.44
CA GLU A 547 93.93 12.01 18.91
C GLU A 547 93.19 11.78 20.25
N THR A 548 92.54 10.61 20.41
CA THR A 548 92.73 9.63 21.51
C THR A 548 91.54 8.64 21.64
N GLY A 549 91.82 7.34 21.45
CA GLY A 549 91.46 6.25 22.39
C GLY A 549 90.03 5.64 22.46
N HIS A 550 89.93 4.39 21.97
CA HIS A 550 89.09 3.24 22.41
C HIS A 550 87.58 3.06 22.01
N PRO A 551 87.26 2.10 21.10
CA PRO A 551 85.90 1.69 20.73
C PRO A 551 85.36 0.42 21.44
N LEU A 552 85.70 0.20 22.72
CA LEU A 552 85.20 -0.94 23.52
C LEU A 552 84.16 -0.55 24.59
N VAL A 553 84.11 0.73 24.98
CA VAL A 553 83.13 1.26 25.96
C VAL A 553 81.78 1.57 25.30
N THR A 554 81.76 1.81 23.99
CA THR A 554 80.55 2.15 23.22
C THR A 554 79.73 0.92 22.82
N PHE A 555 80.32 -0.28 22.82
CA PHE A 555 79.64 -1.53 22.44
C PHE A 555 78.90 -2.19 23.62
N LEU A 556 79.30 -1.93 24.87
CA LEU A 556 78.76 -2.64 26.04
C LEU A 556 77.55 -1.97 26.73
N PHE A 557 77.23 -0.70 26.44
CA PHE A 557 76.29 0.06 27.28
C PHE A 557 74.97 0.52 26.64
N TYR A 558 74.63 0.08 25.43
CA TYR A 558 73.38 0.52 24.77
C TYR A 558 72.37 -0.58 24.40
N GLY A 559 72.69 -1.85 24.66
CA GLY A 559 71.84 -2.97 24.25
C GLY A 559 70.84 -3.49 25.30
N ILE A 560 70.92 -3.08 26.57
CA ILE A 560 70.43 -3.91 27.68
C ILE A 560 69.64 -3.06 28.71
N PHE A 561 68.33 -2.81 28.48
CA PHE A 561 67.30 -2.82 29.56
C PHE A 561 66.77 -1.60 30.35
N THR A 562 66.63 -0.36 29.86
CA THR A 562 65.99 0.65 30.76
C THR A 562 64.97 1.66 30.22
N PRO A 563 64.83 1.94 28.91
CA PRO A 563 63.76 2.85 28.45
C PRO A 563 62.40 2.17 28.23
N LEU A 564 62.35 0.84 28.28
CA LEU A 564 61.12 0.06 28.24
C LEU A 564 60.73 -0.35 29.67
N VAL A 565 59.47 -0.10 30.06
CA VAL A 565 58.75 -0.63 31.23
C VAL A 565 58.79 0.18 32.54
N ARG A 566 59.74 1.07 32.77
CA ARG A 566 59.88 1.92 33.98
C ARG A 566 58.63 2.66 34.50
N GLN A 567 58.41 3.90 34.07
CA GLN A 567 58.06 4.86 35.13
C GLN A 567 57.21 6.06 34.76
N GLN A 568 56.32 5.94 33.78
CA GLN A 568 55.14 6.81 33.71
C GLN A 568 53.81 6.09 33.96
N THR A 569 53.86 4.76 34.06
CA THR A 569 52.89 3.91 34.79
C THR A 569 52.69 4.37 36.24
N ARG A 570 53.61 5.17 36.82
CA ARG A 570 53.50 5.69 38.19
C ARG A 570 52.59 6.92 38.34
N ASN A 571 52.48 7.81 37.36
CA ASN A 571 51.67 9.05 37.53
C ASN A 571 50.17 8.84 37.27
N TYR A 572 49.81 7.78 36.56
CA TYR A 572 48.43 7.42 36.26
C TYR A 572 47.76 6.69 37.43
N ILE A 573 48.48 5.79 38.12
CA ILE A 573 47.97 4.99 39.25
C ILE A 573 47.71 5.86 40.50
N PHE A 574 48.61 6.80 40.83
CA PHE A 574 48.42 7.74 41.96
C PHE A 574 47.25 8.72 41.79
N ARG A 575 46.72 8.88 40.59
CA ARG A 575 45.55 9.71 40.28
C ARG A 575 44.25 8.94 40.55
N LEU A 576 44.23 7.64 40.28
CA LEU A 576 43.07 6.76 40.50
C LEU A 576 42.84 6.49 41.99
N GLU A 577 43.90 6.24 42.77
CA GLU A 577 43.80 5.99 44.21
C GLU A 577 43.33 7.21 45.03
N ARG A 578 43.67 8.43 44.59
CA ARG A 578 43.17 9.69 45.20
C ARG A 578 41.69 9.93 44.95
N MET A 579 41.16 9.49 43.81
CA MET A 579 39.73 9.58 43.50
C MET A 579 38.91 8.58 44.33
N GLN A 580 39.46 7.39 44.58
CA GLN A 580 38.81 6.34 45.37
C GLN A 580 38.72 6.70 46.86
N LYS A 581 39.83 7.18 47.47
CA LYS A 581 39.83 7.67 48.87
C LYS A 581 38.90 8.87 49.14
N ARG A 582 38.60 9.69 48.14
CA ARG A 582 37.58 10.76 48.25
C ARG A 582 36.17 10.18 48.25
N ARG A 583 35.92 9.19 47.38
CA ARG A 583 34.61 8.52 47.27
C ARG A 583 34.21 7.78 48.55
N ASP A 584 35.17 7.17 49.23
CA ASP A 584 34.92 6.45 50.49
C ASP A 584 34.69 7.39 51.68
N ARG A 585 35.33 8.58 51.68
CA ARG A 585 35.13 9.61 52.71
C ARG A 585 33.76 10.29 52.66
N TYR A 586 33.16 10.41 51.47
CA TYR A 586 31.79 10.91 51.28
C TYR A 586 30.69 9.86 51.53
N ARG A 587 31.07 8.60 51.76
CA ARG A 587 30.14 7.51 52.15
C ARG A 587 30.10 7.28 53.66
N SER A 588 31.02 7.87 54.42
CA SER A 588 31.14 7.76 55.88
C SER A 588 30.83 9.06 56.62
N ILE A 589 30.27 10.06 55.91
CA ILE A 589 29.60 11.26 56.41
C ILE A 589 28.18 11.17 55.84
#